data_AF-A0A1G9CUD0-F1
#
_entry.id   AF-A0A1G9CUD0-F1
#
_cell.length_a   1.000
_cell.length_b   1.000
_cell.length_c   1.000
_cell.angle_alpha   90.00
_cell.angle_beta   90.00
_cell.angle_gamma   90.00
#
_symmetry.space_group_name_H-M   'P 1'
#
loop_
_entity.id
_entity.type
_entity.pdbx_description
1 polymer ?
#
loop_
_entity_poly.entity_id
_entity_poly.type
_entity_poly.pdbx_seq_one_letter_code
_entity_poly.pdbx_strand_id
1 'polypeptide(L)'
;CQKVFKMKITTDLRKYSAPARGSLAWKNIFKRRTAVERVNAYLKEFFQLNNVRYRTGKRAKIHFDMVTLVYNASKLAADRIDAQFIQQQAA
;
A
#
# COMPACT_ATOMS: atom_id res chain seq x y z
N CYS A 1 -8.82 -10.96 -29.91
CA CYS A 1 -9.51 -10.07 -28.94
C CYS A 1 -10.58 -10.86 -28.20
N GLN A 2 -10.51 -10.96 -26.87
CA GLN A 2 -11.45 -11.74 -26.06
C GLN A 2 -12.80 -11.00 -25.99
N LYS A 3 -13.91 -11.68 -26.34
CA LYS A 3 -15.27 -11.09 -26.21
C LYS A 3 -15.62 -10.99 -24.73
N VAL A 4 -15.75 -9.75 -24.22
CA VAL A 4 -16.21 -9.48 -22.86
C VAL A 4 -17.73 -9.23 -22.90
N PHE A 5 -18.48 -10.06 -22.20
CA PHE A 5 -19.94 -9.91 -22.06
C PHE A 5 -20.26 -9.21 -20.73
N LYS A 6 -20.97 -8.09 -20.78
CA LYS A 6 -21.47 -7.39 -19.59
C LYS A 6 -22.82 -7.98 -19.20
N MET A 7 -22.88 -8.65 -18.06
CA MET A 7 -24.11 -9.24 -17.50
C MET A 7 -24.49 -8.52 -16.21
N LYS A 8 -25.79 -8.31 -15.97
CA LYS A 8 -26.29 -7.78 -14.70
C LYS A 8 -26.20 -8.87 -13.63
N ILE A 9 -25.69 -8.54 -12.45
CA ILE A 9 -25.55 -9.44 -11.29
C ILE A 9 -26.89 -10.10 -10.92
N THR A 10 -28.00 -9.39 -11.12
CA THR A 10 -29.36 -9.89 -10.85
C THR A 10 -29.81 -11.03 -11.76
N THR A 11 -29.11 -11.32 -12.87
CA THR A 11 -29.50 -12.42 -13.78
C THR A 11 -29.33 -13.80 -13.14
N ASP A 12 -28.32 -13.97 -12.29
CA ASP A 12 -28.15 -15.17 -11.46
C ASP A 12 -27.27 -14.81 -10.26
N LEU A 13 -27.91 -14.70 -9.09
CA LEU A 13 -27.25 -14.33 -7.83
C LEU A 13 -26.29 -15.42 -7.31
N ARG A 14 -26.50 -16.69 -7.68
CA ARG A 14 -25.62 -17.80 -7.27
C ARG A 14 -24.37 -17.85 -8.11
N LYS A 15 -24.49 -17.54 -9.40
CA LYS A 15 -23.35 -17.53 -10.34
C LYS A 15 -22.58 -16.21 -10.32
N TYR A 16 -23.27 -15.09 -10.13
CA TYR A 16 -22.70 -13.75 -10.09
C TYR A 16 -23.00 -13.12 -8.74
N SER A 17 -22.17 -13.45 -7.73
CA SER A 17 -22.30 -12.83 -6.41
C SER A 17 -21.84 -11.38 -6.45
N ALA A 18 -22.56 -10.49 -5.76
CA ALA A 18 -22.06 -9.16 -5.47
C ALA A 18 -20.74 -9.26 -4.68
N PRO A 19 -19.74 -8.41 -4.98
CA PRO A 19 -18.51 -8.41 -4.21
C PRO A 19 -18.85 -8.05 -2.76
N ALA A 20 -18.46 -8.91 -1.82
CA ALA A 20 -18.77 -8.79 -0.41
C ALA A 20 -17.95 -7.66 0.27
N ARG A 21 -18.11 -6.41 -0.21
CA ARG A 21 -17.39 -5.24 0.28
C ARG A 21 -17.71 -4.88 1.74
N GLY A 22 -18.80 -5.40 2.28
CA GLY A 22 -19.13 -5.28 3.71
C GLY A 22 -18.46 -6.33 4.61
N SER A 23 -17.94 -7.43 4.04
CA SER A 23 -17.36 -8.53 4.81
C SER A 23 -16.10 -8.12 5.57
N LEU A 24 -15.86 -8.77 6.70
CA LEU A 24 -14.63 -8.56 7.48
C LEU A 24 -13.38 -8.88 6.65
N ALA A 25 -13.43 -9.96 5.86
CA ALA A 25 -12.35 -10.36 4.97
C ALA A 25 -12.01 -9.26 3.96
N TRP A 26 -13.03 -8.68 3.30
CA TRP A 26 -12.81 -7.58 2.37
C TRP A 26 -12.23 -6.34 3.05
N LYS A 27 -12.76 -5.96 4.22
CA LYS A 27 -12.26 -4.80 4.99
C LYS A 27 -10.78 -4.97 5.36
N ASN A 28 -10.36 -6.17 5.74
CA ASN A 28 -8.97 -6.46 6.08
C ASN A 28 -8.05 -6.35 4.86
N ILE A 29 -8.43 -6.91 3.72
CA ILE A 29 -7.67 -6.81 2.46
C ILE A 29 -7.59 -5.35 2.00
N PHE A 30 -8.71 -4.63 2.06
CA PHE A 30 -8.78 -3.23 1.68
C PHE A 30 -7.85 -2.36 2.54
N LYS A 31 -7.85 -2.54 3.86
CA LYS A 31 -6.93 -1.84 4.77
C LYS A 31 -5.46 -2.11 4.42
N ARG A 32 -5.10 -3.37 4.10
CA ARG A 32 -3.74 -3.72 3.66
C ARG A 32 -3.36 -3.01 2.36
N ARG A 33 -4.28 -2.96 1.38
CA ARG A 33 -4.03 -2.27 0.11
C ARG A 33 -3.82 -0.77 0.32
N THR A 34 -4.70 -0.12 1.07
CA THR A 34 -4.59 1.31 1.37
C THR A 34 -3.31 1.65 2.12
N ALA A 35 -2.81 0.75 2.99
CA ALA A 35 -1.52 0.94 3.65
C ALA A 35 -0.36 1.00 2.63
N VAL A 36 -0.33 0.08 1.65
CA VAL A 36 0.69 0.09 0.58
C VAL A 36 0.57 1.34 -0.30
N GLU A 37 -0.65 1.78 -0.62
CA GLU A 37 -0.89 3.00 -1.40
C GLU A 37 -0.33 4.25 -0.68
N ARG A 38 -0.46 4.33 0.65
CA ARG A 38 0.13 5.42 1.45
C ARG A 38 1.65 5.40 1.43
N VAL A 39 2.27 4.22 1.56
CA VAL A 39 3.73 4.09 1.45
C VAL A 39 4.22 4.65 0.11
N ASN A 40 3.55 4.28 -0.98
CA ASN A 40 3.89 4.78 -2.31
C ASN A 40 3.72 6.31 -2.43
N ALA A 41 2.70 6.89 -1.80
CA ALA A 41 2.51 8.34 -1.75
C ALA A 41 3.65 9.03 -0.99
N TYR A 42 4.01 8.52 0.20
CA TYR A 42 5.09 9.07 1.01
C TYR A 42 6.44 9.03 0.32
N LEU A 43 6.76 7.92 -0.36
CA LEU A 43 7.99 7.82 -1.13
C LEU A 43 8.04 8.87 -2.25
N LYS A 44 6.92 9.11 -2.93
CA LYS A 44 6.83 10.11 -4.01
C LYS A 44 6.94 11.55 -3.50
N GLU A 45 6.23 11.87 -2.42
CA GLU A 45 6.12 13.23 -1.89
C GLU A 45 7.30 13.62 -1.00
N PHE A 46 7.63 12.79 0.01
CA PHE A 46 8.63 13.13 1.02
C PHE A 46 10.05 12.69 0.63
N PHE A 47 10.19 11.57 -0.08
CA PHE A 47 11.50 11.06 -0.53
C PHE A 47 11.81 11.45 -1.98
N GLN A 48 11.06 12.40 -2.53
CA GLN A 48 11.31 13.04 -3.83
C GLN A 48 11.47 12.05 -5.00
N LEU A 49 10.84 10.87 -4.95
CA LEU A 49 11.05 9.82 -5.95
C LEU A 49 10.73 10.29 -7.39
N ASN A 50 9.78 11.21 -7.54
CA ASN A 50 9.39 11.77 -8.83
C ASN A 50 10.33 12.90 -9.32
N ASN A 51 11.12 13.51 -8.43
CA ASN A 51 11.94 14.67 -8.75
C ASN A 51 13.40 14.30 -9.07
N VAL A 52 13.83 13.08 -8.73
CA VAL A 52 15.19 12.63 -9.02
C VAL A 52 15.31 12.17 -10.47
N ARG A 53 16.23 12.81 -11.21
CA ARG A 53 16.48 12.51 -12.63
C ARG A 53 17.78 11.75 -12.79
N TYR A 54 17.70 10.46 -13.11
CA TYR A 54 18.84 9.65 -13.49
C TYR A 54 18.82 9.31 -14.97
N ARG A 55 19.99 9.39 -15.62
CA ARG A 55 20.16 9.04 -17.04
C ARG A 55 20.10 7.53 -17.30
N THR A 56 20.58 6.71 -16.36
CA THR A 56 20.68 5.25 -16.51
C THR A 56 19.81 4.51 -15.50
N GLY A 57 19.14 3.44 -15.95
CA GLY A 57 18.25 2.64 -15.11
C GLY A 57 18.94 1.95 -13.93
N LYS A 58 20.23 1.58 -14.07
CA LYS A 58 21.02 0.96 -12.98
C LYS A 58 21.13 1.88 -11.76
N ARG A 59 21.41 3.17 -11.97
CA ARG A 59 21.53 4.16 -10.88
C ARG A 59 20.16 4.48 -10.28
N ALA A 60 19.12 4.59 -11.12
CA ALA A 60 17.76 4.79 -10.66
C ALA A 60 17.28 3.66 -9.74
N LYS A 61 17.60 2.41 -10.09
CA LYS A 61 17.25 1.24 -9.27
C LYS A 61 17.93 1.29 -7.90
N ILE A 62 19.23 1.54 -7.83
CA ILE A 62 19.95 1.61 -6.56
C ILE A 62 19.40 2.73 -5.67
N HIS A 63 19.10 3.90 -6.25
CA HIS A 63 18.50 4.99 -5.48
C HIS A 63 17.12 4.62 -4.94
N PHE A 64 16.27 3.99 -5.75
CA PHE A 64 14.97 3.50 -5.32
C PHE A 64 15.09 2.48 -4.17
N ASP A 65 16.00 1.52 -4.30
CA ASP A 65 16.26 0.50 -3.27
C ASP A 65 16.79 1.14 -1.97
N MET A 66 17.66 2.14 -2.07
CA MET A 66 18.18 2.87 -0.90
C MET A 66 17.08 3.69 -0.21
N VAL A 67 16.27 4.41 -0.97
CA VAL A 67 15.17 5.25 -0.44
C VAL A 67 14.12 4.39 0.26
N THR A 68 13.76 3.24 -0.32
CA THR A 68 12.82 2.30 0.30
C THR A 68 13.38 1.68 1.59
N LEU A 69 14.68 1.35 1.63
CA LEU A 69 15.36 0.89 2.84
C LEU A 69 15.30 1.95 3.95
N VAL A 70 15.63 3.20 3.63
CA VAL A 70 15.60 4.32 4.60
C VAL A 70 14.19 4.51 5.14
N TYR A 71 13.16 4.54 4.28
CA TYR A 71 11.77 4.66 4.73
C TYR A 71 11.38 3.56 5.72
N ASN A 72 11.70 2.30 5.42
CA ASN A 72 11.38 1.17 6.29
C ASN A 72 12.12 1.25 7.63
N ALA A 73 13.40 1.65 7.62
CA ALA A 73 14.19 1.83 8.84
C ALA A 73 13.63 2.97 9.72
N SER A 74 13.33 4.13 9.11
CA SER A 74 12.71 5.27 9.81
C SER A 74 11.35 4.91 10.37
N LYS A 75 10.51 4.20 9.61
CA LYS A 75 9.18 3.82 10.08
C LYS A 75 9.25 2.80 11.22
N LEU A 76 10.14 1.81 11.12
CA LEU A 76 10.38 0.86 12.21
C LEU A 76 10.88 1.55 13.49
N ALA A 77 11.76 2.53 13.37
CA ALA A 77 12.25 3.30 14.52
C ALA A 77 11.10 4.08 15.18
N ALA A 78 10.29 4.79 14.38
CA ALA A 78 9.11 5.50 14.88
C ALA A 78 8.12 4.55 15.58
N ASP A 79 7.80 3.41 14.96
CA ASP A 79 6.88 2.43 15.53
C ASP A 79 7.37 1.87 16.87
N ARG A 80 8.70 1.71 17.04
CA ARG A 80 9.30 1.28 18.32
C ARG A 80 9.21 2.37 19.40
N ILE A 81 9.45 3.63 19.03
CA ILE A 81 9.33 4.76 19.96
C ILE A 81 7.87 4.91 20.40
N ASP A 82 6.93 4.83 19.46
CA ASP A 82 5.50 4.90 19.75
C ASP A 82 5.08 3.77 20.71
N ALA A 83 5.58 2.55 20.49
CA ALA A 83 5.30 1.41 21.37
C ALA A 83 5.84 1.64 22.80
N GLN A 84 7.07 2.18 22.93
CA GLN A 84 7.65 2.51 24.24
C GLN A 84 6.86 3.61 24.95
N PHE A 85 6.42 4.63 24.22
CA PHE A 85 5.63 5.73 24.77
C PHE A 85 4.26 5.25 25.28
N ILE A 86 3.58 4.38 24.52
CA ILE A 86 2.31 3.77 24.96
C ILE A 86 2.51 2.94 26.24
N GLN A 87 3.62 2.21 26.35
CA GLN A 87 3.94 1.44 27.56
C GLN A 87 4.18 2.35 28.78
N GLN A 88 4.84 3.49 28.59
CA GLN A 88 5.08 4.46 29.67
C GLN A 88 3.80 5.14 30.16
N GLN A 89 2.83 5.40 29.28
CA GLN A 89 1.55 6.00 29.67
C GLN A 89 0.59 5.04 30.38
N ALA A 90 0.77 3.74 30.15
CA ALA A 90 -0.08 2.69 30.73
C ALA A 90 0.41 2.20 32.11
N ALA A 91 1.63 2.58 32.51
CA ALA A 91 2.25 2.29 33.81
C ALA A 91 2.02 3.44 34.80
#